data_AF-A0A7W3VK33-F1
#
_entry.id   AF-A0A7W3VK33-F1
#
_cell.length_a   1.000
_cell.length_b   1.000
_cell.length_c   1.000
_cell.angle_alpha   90.00
_cell.angle_beta   90.00
_cell.angle_gamma   90.00
#
_symmetry.space_group_name_H-M   'P 1'
#
loop_
_entity.id
_entity.type
_entity.pdbx_description
1 polymer ?
#
loop_
_entity_poly.entity_id
_entity_poly.type
_entity_poly.pdbx_seq_one_letter_code
_entity_poly.pdbx_strand_id
1 'polypeptide(L)'
;MRIVKKYELTNEVLVYKGKKLWRIRHIPTDTVGGWVESYDNLSQYGSCMVWDDAKVYGNARVYEDAIIDGSASVYDDAEVFGNAVIHDNVTVFNQAKIYGKAEVTTEAVVQDQAQVLGNAKVEQFAKIGGHAVVYGHAKISGHAEILDYARVYGYSQVLNNAIVKEDGLVHGHVIVKDSTIVQGKEEVFDGQYTWDDIKSFSTLKLYIEESISNTGANLYANGRHQVQVEVIIKAKDVMDRYIKIPETEIFQHIQFVNYRNDPFGDRFQYSDSAGDYCTGLSFSNESNSLNDESSSATFYLSTLEPMGKTLLCVSCMVTKVTKGVVTMEEYSTAIENNSRRPMPYSVTLQVMPPYSFNNQDIEVVRHVKNEKSYTLTTNYVRFKPNNTHRLRAGICQSSYNFYEEGLGTAGKYYSAISTDNIVETNDQLFSYRFGNSKTGYLTVTDYNHEYTGLCFWIYYKRESVNNSLKENLMLCSLLDIYGNEAKLRIMILPGDRTVLNVIVL
;
A
#
# COMPACT_ATOMS: atom_id res chain seq x y z
N MET A 1 -8.52 -23.64 -29.23
CA MET A 1 -8.11 -23.94 -27.85
C MET A 1 -8.98 -25.05 -27.31
N ARG A 2 -8.39 -26.14 -26.78
CA ARG A 2 -9.16 -27.20 -26.12
C ARG A 2 -9.57 -26.64 -24.77
N ILE A 3 -10.87 -26.42 -24.53
CA ILE A 3 -11.36 -26.00 -23.22
C ILE A 3 -11.05 -27.14 -22.25
N VAL A 4 -10.13 -26.91 -21.33
CA VAL A 4 -9.86 -27.85 -20.24
C VAL A 4 -11.02 -27.71 -19.27
N LYS A 5 -11.73 -28.81 -19.00
CA LYS A 5 -12.80 -28.82 -18.00
C LYS A 5 -12.20 -28.62 -16.61
N LYS A 6 -12.87 -27.82 -15.77
CA LYS A 6 -12.49 -27.61 -14.36
C LYS A 6 -12.90 -28.80 -13.49
N TYR A 7 -14.10 -29.32 -13.71
CA TYR A 7 -14.64 -30.46 -12.99
C TYR A 7 -15.52 -31.32 -13.91
N GLU A 8 -15.83 -32.54 -13.46
CA GLU A 8 -16.85 -33.40 -14.09
C GLU A 8 -17.83 -33.99 -13.08
N LEU A 9 -19.02 -34.34 -13.56
CA LEU A 9 -20.02 -35.08 -12.79
C LEU A 9 -19.65 -36.56 -12.80
N THR A 10 -19.60 -37.19 -11.63
CA THR A 10 -19.32 -38.62 -11.50
C THR A 10 -20.59 -39.46 -11.68
N ASN A 11 -20.46 -40.79 -11.59
CA ASN A 11 -21.59 -41.71 -11.55
C ASN A 11 -22.22 -41.84 -10.14
N GLU A 12 -21.63 -41.20 -9.14
CA GLU A 12 -22.16 -41.19 -7.77
C GLU A 12 -23.36 -40.23 -7.70
N VAL A 13 -24.49 -40.74 -7.24
CA VAL A 13 -25.77 -40.00 -7.22
C VAL A 13 -26.35 -39.98 -5.81
N LEU A 14 -26.72 -38.79 -5.36
CA LEU A 14 -27.49 -38.55 -4.15
C LEU A 14 -28.92 -38.15 -4.52
N VAL A 15 -29.92 -38.82 -3.93
CA VAL A 15 -31.32 -38.36 -4.02
C VAL A 15 -31.62 -37.49 -2.80
N TYR A 16 -31.83 -36.20 -3.02
CA TYR A 16 -32.07 -35.22 -1.97
C TYR A 16 -33.31 -34.38 -2.30
N LYS A 17 -34.28 -34.31 -1.38
CA LYS A 17 -35.56 -33.58 -1.56
C LYS A 17 -36.25 -33.86 -2.91
N GLY A 18 -36.18 -35.12 -3.40
CA GLY A 18 -36.78 -35.53 -4.67
C GLY A 18 -35.97 -35.19 -5.94
N LYS A 19 -34.79 -34.58 -5.80
CA LYS A 19 -33.85 -34.28 -6.89
C LYS A 19 -32.71 -35.30 -6.91
N LYS A 20 -32.18 -35.58 -8.09
CA LYS A 20 -30.94 -36.34 -8.26
C LYS A 20 -29.79 -35.35 -8.36
N LEU A 21 -28.78 -35.51 -7.51
CA LEU A 21 -27.57 -34.72 -7.53
C LEU A 21 -26.39 -35.63 -7.84
N TRP A 22 -25.43 -35.14 -8.61
CA TRP A 22 -24.23 -35.86 -8.99
C TRP A 22 -23.03 -35.30 -8.23
N ARG A 23 -22.21 -36.20 -7.67
CA ARG A 23 -20.96 -35.81 -7.01
C ARG A 23 -20.00 -35.26 -8.05
N ILE A 24 -19.36 -34.12 -7.77
CA ILE A 24 -18.37 -33.53 -8.66
C ILE A 24 -16.96 -34.08 -8.36
N ARG A 25 -16.12 -34.11 -9.40
CA ARG A 25 -14.68 -34.37 -9.25
C ARG A 25 -13.89 -33.24 -9.88
N HIS A 26 -13.00 -32.63 -9.11
CA HIS A 26 -12.09 -31.60 -9.58
C HIS A 26 -11.01 -32.24 -10.44
N ILE A 27 -10.91 -31.83 -11.70
CA ILE A 27 -10.01 -32.47 -12.66
C ILE A 27 -8.53 -32.18 -12.36
N PRO A 28 -8.12 -30.94 -12.03
CA PRO A 28 -6.72 -30.63 -11.76
C PRO A 28 -6.10 -31.39 -10.57
N THR A 29 -6.88 -31.65 -9.52
CA THR A 29 -6.37 -32.26 -8.28
C THR A 29 -6.85 -33.69 -8.07
N ASP A 30 -7.74 -34.20 -8.93
CA ASP A 30 -8.43 -35.49 -8.78
C ASP A 30 -9.15 -35.65 -7.42
N THR A 31 -9.57 -34.54 -6.83
CA THR A 31 -10.31 -34.53 -5.56
C THR A 31 -11.80 -34.54 -5.79
N VAL A 32 -12.52 -35.27 -4.94
CA VAL A 32 -13.98 -35.28 -4.96
C VAL A 32 -14.50 -34.00 -4.28
N GLY A 33 -15.40 -33.27 -4.95
CA GLY A 33 -16.08 -32.10 -4.41
C GLY A 33 -17.50 -32.43 -3.94
N GLY A 34 -18.38 -31.44 -3.78
CA GLY A 34 -19.76 -31.63 -3.35
C GLY A 34 -20.71 -32.12 -4.45
N TRP A 35 -21.97 -31.72 -4.37
CA TRP A 35 -23.07 -32.26 -5.18
C TRP A 35 -23.79 -31.19 -6.00
N VAL A 36 -24.05 -31.46 -7.27
CA VAL A 36 -24.81 -30.55 -8.14
C VAL A 36 -25.92 -31.27 -8.94
N GLU A 37 -27.03 -30.60 -9.26
CA GLU A 37 -28.11 -31.16 -10.11
C GLU A 37 -27.74 -31.13 -11.61
N SER A 38 -26.97 -30.16 -12.08
CA SER A 38 -26.46 -30.15 -13.46
C SER A 38 -25.18 -29.32 -13.58
N TYR A 39 -24.60 -29.30 -14.78
CA TYR A 39 -23.50 -28.40 -15.11
C TYR A 39 -23.90 -26.92 -15.07
N ASP A 40 -25.20 -26.59 -15.06
CA ASP A 40 -25.68 -25.21 -14.97
C ASP A 40 -25.54 -24.66 -13.55
N ASN A 41 -25.45 -25.52 -12.54
CA ASN A 41 -25.34 -25.09 -11.15
C ASN A 41 -23.94 -24.59 -10.75
N LEU A 42 -22.89 -25.08 -11.43
CA LEU A 42 -21.51 -24.71 -11.14
C LEU A 42 -20.76 -24.38 -12.43
N SER A 43 -20.30 -23.14 -12.58
CA SER A 43 -19.61 -22.70 -13.79
C SER A 43 -18.33 -23.49 -14.06
N GLN A 44 -18.06 -23.78 -15.33
CA GLN A 44 -16.77 -24.32 -15.78
C GLN A 44 -15.67 -23.24 -15.86
N TYR A 45 -16.03 -21.97 -15.71
CA TYR A 45 -15.12 -20.82 -15.75
C TYR A 45 -14.92 -20.24 -14.34
N GLY A 46 -13.83 -19.47 -14.17
CA GLY A 46 -13.42 -18.95 -12.87
C GLY A 46 -12.98 -20.04 -11.89
N SER A 47 -12.62 -19.64 -10.68
CA SER A 47 -12.08 -20.55 -9.64
C SER A 47 -13.17 -21.17 -8.76
N CYS A 48 -14.45 -20.88 -9.00
CA CYS A 48 -15.53 -21.32 -8.14
C CYS A 48 -15.62 -22.84 -8.00
N MET A 49 -15.99 -23.33 -6.81
CA MET A 49 -16.05 -24.75 -6.53
C MET A 49 -16.99 -25.10 -5.38
N VAL A 50 -17.54 -26.32 -5.43
CA VAL A 50 -18.38 -26.89 -4.38
C VAL A 50 -17.63 -28.07 -3.75
N TRP A 51 -17.45 -28.09 -2.44
CA TRP A 51 -16.68 -29.09 -1.70
C TRP A 51 -17.54 -29.85 -0.68
N ASP A 52 -16.94 -30.85 -0.04
CA ASP A 52 -17.52 -31.64 1.05
C ASP A 52 -18.92 -32.20 0.73
N ASP A 53 -19.91 -31.94 1.57
CA ASP A 53 -21.29 -32.38 1.42
C ASP A 53 -22.23 -31.26 0.96
N ALA A 54 -21.67 -30.14 0.49
CA ALA A 54 -22.44 -29.03 -0.02
C ALA A 54 -23.25 -29.43 -1.26
N LYS A 55 -24.45 -28.87 -1.38
CA LYS A 55 -25.44 -29.21 -2.42
C LYS A 55 -25.89 -27.95 -3.14
N VAL A 56 -25.76 -27.94 -4.47
CA VAL A 56 -26.28 -26.86 -5.33
C VAL A 56 -27.26 -27.44 -6.33
N TYR A 57 -28.53 -27.03 -6.28
CA TYR A 57 -29.59 -27.65 -7.09
C TYR A 57 -30.71 -26.69 -7.46
N GLY A 58 -31.68 -27.13 -8.26
CA GLY A 58 -32.64 -26.22 -8.90
C GLY A 58 -31.96 -25.36 -9.97
N ASN A 59 -32.36 -24.09 -10.07
CA ASN A 59 -31.75 -23.11 -10.97
C ASN A 59 -30.59 -22.33 -10.32
N ALA A 60 -30.16 -22.71 -9.12
CA ALA A 60 -29.11 -22.00 -8.39
C ALA A 60 -27.80 -22.03 -9.16
N ARG A 61 -27.02 -20.94 -9.08
CA ARG A 61 -25.78 -20.78 -9.85
C ARG A 61 -24.61 -20.34 -8.99
N VAL A 62 -23.47 -21.01 -9.20
CA VAL A 62 -22.20 -20.71 -8.56
C VAL A 62 -21.17 -20.43 -9.64
N TYR A 63 -20.60 -19.24 -9.63
CA TYR A 63 -19.70 -18.77 -10.70
C TYR A 63 -18.63 -17.80 -10.18
N GLU A 64 -17.76 -17.32 -11.07
CA GLU A 64 -16.56 -16.54 -10.72
C GLU A 64 -15.64 -17.33 -9.78
N ASP A 65 -15.33 -16.82 -8.59
CA ASP A 65 -14.35 -17.38 -7.64
C ASP A 65 -15.01 -17.83 -6.32
N ALA A 66 -16.34 -18.01 -6.33
CA ALA A 66 -17.10 -18.37 -5.14
C ALA A 66 -16.83 -19.80 -4.64
N ILE A 67 -16.75 -19.99 -3.33
CA ILE A 67 -16.50 -21.28 -2.69
C ILE A 67 -17.70 -21.66 -1.83
N ILE A 68 -18.16 -22.91 -1.97
CA ILE A 68 -19.19 -23.50 -1.11
C ILE A 68 -18.67 -24.81 -0.56
N ASP A 69 -18.66 -24.98 0.75
CA ASP A 69 -18.17 -26.21 1.40
C ASP A 69 -19.02 -26.61 2.63
N GLY A 70 -18.56 -27.58 3.42
CA GLY A 70 -19.29 -28.12 4.56
C GLY A 70 -20.54 -28.89 4.15
N SER A 71 -21.67 -28.56 4.79
CA SER A 71 -23.00 -29.17 4.56
C SER A 71 -24.00 -28.17 3.97
N ALA A 72 -23.51 -27.10 3.34
CA ALA A 72 -24.33 -26.02 2.84
C ALA A 72 -25.31 -26.46 1.73
N SER A 73 -26.44 -25.77 1.62
CA SER A 73 -27.44 -26.00 0.58
C SER A 73 -27.79 -24.70 -0.14
N VAL A 74 -27.53 -24.63 -1.44
CA VAL A 74 -27.89 -23.50 -2.30
C VAL A 74 -28.87 -23.96 -3.38
N TYR A 75 -30.07 -23.38 -3.43
CA TYR A 75 -31.11 -23.87 -4.33
C TYR A 75 -32.11 -22.81 -4.80
N ASP A 76 -33.15 -23.26 -5.52
CA ASP A 76 -34.11 -22.41 -6.26
C ASP A 76 -33.42 -21.55 -7.31
N ASP A 77 -33.51 -20.23 -7.29
CA ASP A 77 -32.88 -19.29 -8.22
C ASP A 77 -31.70 -18.52 -7.57
N ALA A 78 -31.15 -19.04 -6.46
CA ALA A 78 -30.09 -18.36 -5.71
C ALA A 78 -28.77 -18.26 -6.49
N GLU A 79 -28.03 -17.17 -6.27
CA GLU A 79 -26.76 -16.92 -6.95
C GLU A 79 -25.62 -16.66 -5.97
N VAL A 80 -24.49 -17.34 -6.16
CA VAL A 80 -23.27 -17.16 -5.36
C VAL A 80 -22.10 -16.91 -6.31
N PHE A 81 -21.50 -15.73 -6.22
CA PHE A 81 -20.46 -15.29 -7.16
C PHE A 81 -19.46 -14.31 -6.53
N GLY A 82 -18.59 -13.69 -7.32
CA GLY A 82 -17.43 -12.96 -6.80
C GLY A 82 -16.46 -13.89 -6.08
N ASN A 83 -15.93 -13.42 -4.96
CA ASN A 83 -15.08 -14.16 -4.01
C ASN A 83 -15.88 -14.58 -2.76
N ALA A 84 -17.19 -14.81 -2.89
CA ALA A 84 -18.03 -15.19 -1.76
C ALA A 84 -17.66 -16.58 -1.22
N VAL A 85 -17.79 -16.75 0.09
CA VAL A 85 -17.53 -18.02 0.78
C VAL A 85 -18.75 -18.43 1.58
N ILE A 86 -19.19 -19.67 1.39
CA ILE A 86 -20.26 -20.29 2.15
C ILE A 86 -19.74 -21.57 2.79
N HIS A 87 -19.82 -21.70 4.11
CA HIS A 87 -19.34 -22.87 4.84
C HIS A 87 -20.31 -23.38 5.92
N ASP A 88 -20.03 -24.56 6.50
CA ASP A 88 -20.85 -25.27 7.49
C ASP A 88 -22.26 -25.64 6.97
N ASN A 89 -23.29 -25.46 7.81
CA ASN A 89 -24.68 -25.87 7.60
C ASN A 89 -25.55 -24.73 7.05
N VAL A 90 -25.02 -23.89 6.17
CA VAL A 90 -25.72 -22.69 5.65
C VAL A 90 -26.79 -23.06 4.62
N THR A 91 -27.89 -22.30 4.59
CA THR A 91 -28.96 -22.47 3.60
C THR A 91 -29.22 -21.19 2.82
N VAL A 92 -29.15 -21.25 1.49
CA VAL A 92 -29.38 -20.12 0.57
C VAL A 92 -30.40 -20.50 -0.50
N PHE A 93 -31.49 -19.75 -0.64
CA PHE A 93 -32.57 -20.13 -1.54
C PHE A 93 -33.46 -18.97 -2.02
N ASN A 94 -34.54 -19.29 -2.73
CA ASN A 94 -35.33 -18.34 -3.53
C ASN A 94 -34.45 -17.60 -4.54
N GLN A 95 -34.39 -16.27 -4.51
CA GLN A 95 -33.60 -15.42 -5.41
C GLN A 95 -32.45 -14.71 -4.68
N ALA A 96 -32.01 -15.26 -3.54
CA ALA A 96 -30.96 -14.69 -2.72
C ALA A 96 -29.64 -14.58 -3.49
N LYS A 97 -28.86 -13.52 -3.21
CA LYS A 97 -27.54 -13.31 -3.83
C LYS A 97 -26.47 -13.12 -2.77
N ILE A 98 -25.38 -13.85 -2.89
CA ILE A 98 -24.20 -13.69 -2.05
C ILE A 98 -22.99 -13.47 -2.96
N TYR A 99 -22.33 -12.32 -2.83
CA TYR A 99 -21.25 -11.95 -3.73
C TYR A 99 -20.22 -10.99 -3.11
N GLY A 100 -19.25 -10.52 -3.90
CA GLY A 100 -18.14 -9.74 -3.36
C GLY A 100 -17.19 -10.64 -2.56
N LYS A 101 -16.79 -10.23 -1.35
CA LYS A 101 -15.98 -11.02 -0.40
C LYS A 101 -16.84 -11.45 0.80
N ALA A 102 -18.15 -11.57 0.61
CA ALA A 102 -19.08 -11.93 1.68
C ALA A 102 -18.82 -13.35 2.19
N GLU A 103 -18.98 -13.53 3.49
CA GLU A 103 -18.78 -14.81 4.18
C GLU A 103 -20.07 -15.18 4.92
N VAL A 104 -20.63 -16.36 4.62
CA VAL A 104 -21.86 -16.86 5.26
C VAL A 104 -21.61 -18.23 5.85
N THR A 105 -21.84 -18.40 7.15
CA THR A 105 -21.30 -19.53 7.93
C THR A 105 -22.25 -20.01 9.03
N THR A 106 -21.93 -21.13 9.67
CA THR A 106 -22.50 -21.59 10.95
C THR A 106 -24.04 -21.46 11.03
N GLU A 107 -24.75 -22.28 10.26
CA GLU A 107 -26.22 -22.40 10.30
C GLU A 107 -27.01 -21.12 9.90
N ALA A 108 -26.36 -20.13 9.27
CA ALA A 108 -27.04 -18.96 8.74
C ALA A 108 -27.99 -19.31 7.57
N VAL A 109 -29.02 -18.46 7.39
CA VAL A 109 -30.02 -18.58 6.33
C VAL A 109 -30.13 -17.28 5.54
N VAL A 110 -29.99 -17.35 4.22
CA VAL A 110 -30.21 -16.22 3.31
C VAL A 110 -31.28 -16.60 2.29
N GLN A 111 -32.37 -15.85 2.22
CA GLN A 111 -33.56 -16.25 1.46
C GLN A 111 -34.24 -15.06 0.76
N ASP A 112 -35.31 -15.36 0.03
CA ASP A 112 -36.13 -14.40 -0.71
C ASP A 112 -35.32 -13.64 -1.77
N GLN A 113 -35.29 -12.31 -1.77
CA GLN A 113 -34.46 -11.47 -2.65
C GLN A 113 -33.33 -10.78 -1.87
N ALA A 114 -32.94 -11.33 -0.72
CA ALA A 114 -31.88 -10.77 0.09
C ALA A 114 -30.54 -10.78 -0.62
N GLN A 115 -29.71 -9.77 -0.33
CA GLN A 115 -28.37 -9.64 -0.90
C GLN A 115 -27.34 -9.45 0.21
N VAL A 116 -26.29 -10.27 0.20
CA VAL A 116 -25.14 -10.16 1.08
C VAL A 116 -23.90 -9.93 0.22
N LEU A 117 -23.25 -8.78 0.37
CA LEU A 117 -22.12 -8.39 -0.48
C LEU A 117 -21.02 -7.64 0.27
N GLY A 118 -20.00 -7.16 -0.44
CA GLY A 118 -18.87 -6.46 0.17
C GLY A 118 -18.02 -7.42 1.01
N ASN A 119 -17.59 -7.00 2.20
CA ASN A 119 -16.89 -7.82 3.19
C ASN A 119 -17.82 -8.27 4.32
N ALA A 120 -19.14 -8.31 4.08
CA ALA A 120 -20.12 -8.65 5.09
C ALA A 120 -19.96 -10.09 5.59
N LYS A 121 -20.24 -10.30 6.88
CA LYS A 121 -20.19 -11.60 7.54
C LYS A 121 -21.54 -11.95 8.15
N VAL A 122 -22.08 -13.12 7.84
CA VAL A 122 -23.36 -13.62 8.38
C VAL A 122 -23.13 -15.01 8.97
N GLU A 123 -23.31 -15.16 10.27
CA GLU A 123 -22.93 -16.37 11.00
C GLU A 123 -23.92 -16.74 12.11
N GLN A 124 -23.74 -17.91 12.73
CA GLN A 124 -24.40 -18.33 13.97
C GLN A 124 -25.93 -18.23 13.97
N PHE A 125 -26.63 -18.93 13.08
CA PHE A 125 -28.11 -18.94 12.97
C PHE A 125 -28.75 -17.62 12.50
N ALA A 126 -27.97 -16.64 12.04
CA ALA A 126 -28.49 -15.38 11.53
C ALA A 126 -29.37 -15.61 10.29
N LYS A 127 -30.43 -14.80 10.15
CA LYS A 127 -31.38 -14.89 9.04
C LYS A 127 -31.47 -13.58 8.27
N ILE A 128 -31.25 -13.64 6.96
CA ILE A 128 -31.43 -12.52 6.04
C ILE A 128 -32.55 -12.88 5.05
N GLY A 129 -33.58 -12.03 4.93
CA GLY A 129 -34.75 -12.31 4.11
C GLY A 129 -35.43 -11.06 3.54
N GLY A 130 -36.54 -11.26 2.82
CA GLY A 130 -37.21 -10.18 2.08
C GLY A 130 -36.35 -9.62 0.95
N HIS A 131 -36.16 -8.30 0.92
CA HIS A 131 -35.29 -7.54 0.01
C HIS A 131 -34.10 -6.91 0.75
N ALA A 132 -33.72 -7.48 1.90
CA ALA A 132 -32.71 -6.89 2.77
C ALA A 132 -31.35 -6.89 2.09
N VAL A 133 -30.54 -5.86 2.39
CA VAL A 133 -29.18 -5.74 1.86
C VAL A 133 -28.19 -5.56 2.98
N VAL A 134 -27.27 -6.51 3.10
CA VAL A 134 -26.15 -6.46 4.05
C VAL A 134 -24.85 -6.29 3.27
N TYR A 135 -24.11 -5.22 3.52
CA TYR A 135 -22.90 -4.90 2.76
C TYR A 135 -21.84 -4.19 3.59
N GLY A 136 -20.77 -3.70 2.96
CA GLY A 136 -19.64 -3.11 3.67
C GLY A 136 -18.89 -4.13 4.50
N HIS A 137 -18.55 -3.79 5.74
CA HIS A 137 -17.92 -4.66 6.74
C HIS A 137 -18.91 -5.15 7.80
N ALA A 138 -20.22 -5.14 7.49
CA ALA A 138 -21.25 -5.47 8.45
C ALA A 138 -21.15 -6.91 8.96
N LYS A 139 -21.45 -7.11 10.23
CA LYS A 139 -21.48 -8.44 10.87
C LYS A 139 -22.85 -8.76 11.44
N ILE A 140 -23.46 -9.85 10.99
CA ILE A 140 -24.73 -10.37 11.50
C ILE A 140 -24.47 -11.72 12.17
N SER A 141 -24.85 -11.88 13.44
CA SER A 141 -24.47 -13.07 14.23
C SER A 141 -25.50 -13.38 15.33
N GLY A 142 -25.56 -14.64 15.76
CA GLY A 142 -26.62 -15.15 16.62
C GLY A 142 -27.93 -15.29 15.86
N HIS A 143 -29.05 -15.37 16.57
CA HIS A 143 -30.39 -15.40 15.98
C HIS A 143 -30.87 -14.03 15.44
N ALA A 144 -29.96 -13.21 14.92
CA ALA A 144 -30.28 -11.89 14.40
C ALA A 144 -31.05 -12.01 13.08
N GLU A 145 -32.05 -11.17 12.89
CA GLU A 145 -32.90 -11.19 11.69
C GLU A 145 -32.86 -9.86 10.94
N ILE A 146 -32.46 -9.89 9.67
CA ILE A 146 -32.48 -8.74 8.77
C ILE A 146 -33.51 -9.01 7.66
N LEU A 147 -34.62 -8.27 7.65
CA LEU A 147 -35.81 -8.59 6.86
C LEU A 147 -36.31 -7.40 6.03
N ASP A 148 -37.28 -7.67 5.15
CA ASP A 148 -37.96 -6.68 4.30
C ASP A 148 -36.97 -5.82 3.49
N TYR A 149 -37.01 -4.49 3.52
CA TYR A 149 -36.08 -3.59 2.83
C TYR A 149 -34.97 -3.04 3.74
N ALA A 150 -34.69 -3.70 4.87
CA ALA A 150 -33.66 -3.29 5.81
C ALA A 150 -32.27 -3.21 5.16
N ARG A 151 -31.45 -2.28 5.65
CA ARG A 151 -30.06 -2.10 5.22
C ARG A 151 -29.13 -2.06 6.41
N VAL A 152 -28.10 -2.91 6.36
CA VAL A 152 -27.05 -2.96 7.37
C VAL A 152 -25.69 -2.92 6.68
N TYR A 153 -24.89 -1.88 6.96
CA TYR A 153 -23.62 -1.67 6.27
C TYR A 153 -22.60 -0.90 7.11
N GLY A 154 -21.46 -0.51 6.50
CA GLY A 154 -20.32 0.06 7.24
C GLY A 154 -19.68 -1.00 8.12
N TYR A 155 -19.23 -0.63 9.32
CA TYR A 155 -18.67 -1.55 10.33
C TYR A 155 -19.70 -1.99 11.37
N SER A 156 -20.99 -1.90 11.03
CA SER A 156 -22.07 -2.19 11.97
C SER A 156 -22.17 -3.68 12.31
N GLN A 157 -22.70 -3.97 13.49
CA GLN A 157 -22.90 -5.33 13.98
C GLN A 157 -24.33 -5.51 14.47
N VAL A 158 -25.00 -6.58 14.05
CA VAL A 158 -26.32 -6.98 14.55
C VAL A 158 -26.21 -8.37 15.16
N LEU A 159 -26.38 -8.44 16.48
CA LEU A 159 -25.99 -9.60 17.29
C LEU A 159 -27.16 -10.18 18.10
N ASN A 160 -27.01 -11.43 18.52
CA ASN A 160 -27.95 -12.14 19.40
C ASN A 160 -29.35 -12.22 18.77
N ASN A 161 -30.41 -11.69 19.40
CA ASN A 161 -31.79 -11.78 18.91
C ASN A 161 -32.27 -10.48 18.27
N ALA A 162 -31.35 -9.64 17.79
CA ALA A 162 -31.68 -8.31 17.29
C ALA A 162 -32.35 -8.40 15.92
N ILE A 163 -33.31 -7.52 15.66
CA ILE A 163 -34.10 -7.54 14.43
C ILE A 163 -33.99 -6.18 13.74
N VAL A 164 -33.63 -6.19 12.46
CA VAL A 164 -33.72 -5.02 11.57
C VAL A 164 -34.67 -5.36 10.45
N LYS A 165 -35.77 -4.63 10.30
CA LYS A 165 -36.83 -4.98 9.33
C LYS A 165 -37.51 -3.74 8.75
N GLU A 166 -38.49 -3.96 7.89
CA GLU A 166 -39.17 -2.91 7.11
C GLU A 166 -38.18 -2.07 6.29
N ASP A 167 -37.90 -0.81 6.64
CA ASP A 167 -36.88 0.03 5.98
C ASP A 167 -35.73 0.41 6.95
N GLY A 168 -35.57 -0.37 8.03
CA GLY A 168 -34.63 -0.09 9.11
C GLY A 168 -33.19 0.02 8.61
N LEU A 169 -32.47 1.01 9.11
CA LEU A 169 -31.15 1.38 8.62
C LEU A 169 -30.14 1.36 9.76
N VAL A 170 -29.11 0.52 9.65
CA VAL A 170 -28.00 0.43 10.60
C VAL A 170 -26.68 0.63 9.86
N HIS A 171 -25.89 1.62 10.25
CA HIS A 171 -24.60 1.91 9.59
C HIS A 171 -23.60 2.61 10.51
N GLY A 172 -22.44 2.99 9.97
CA GLY A 172 -21.31 3.50 10.75
C GLY A 172 -20.62 2.38 11.53
N HIS A 173 -20.31 2.61 12.81
CA HIS A 173 -19.65 1.62 13.69
C HIS A 173 -20.55 1.17 14.84
N VAL A 174 -21.85 1.01 14.58
CA VAL A 174 -22.84 0.69 15.62
C VAL A 174 -22.91 -0.82 15.91
N ILE A 175 -23.15 -1.16 17.18
CA ILE A 175 -23.53 -2.51 17.60
C ILE A 175 -24.99 -2.50 18.08
N VAL A 176 -25.85 -3.21 17.36
CA VAL A 176 -27.24 -3.54 17.74
C VAL A 176 -27.25 -4.97 18.27
N LYS A 177 -27.82 -5.19 19.46
CA LYS A 177 -27.77 -6.51 20.09
C LYS A 177 -29.00 -6.82 20.93
N ASP A 178 -29.04 -8.05 21.41
CA ASP A 178 -30.08 -8.58 22.31
C ASP A 178 -31.46 -8.44 21.65
N SER A 179 -32.53 -8.13 22.39
CA SER A 179 -33.88 -8.03 21.84
C SER A 179 -34.20 -6.67 21.19
N THR A 180 -33.18 -5.96 20.68
CA THR A 180 -33.37 -4.65 20.03
C THR A 180 -34.05 -4.83 18.68
N ILE A 181 -35.05 -4.00 18.38
CA ILE A 181 -35.76 -3.98 17.10
C ILE A 181 -35.55 -2.60 16.46
N VAL A 182 -35.03 -2.58 15.24
CA VAL A 182 -34.92 -1.41 14.37
C VAL A 182 -35.88 -1.61 13.21
N GLN A 183 -36.87 -0.72 13.04
CA GLN A 183 -37.94 -0.92 12.06
C GLN A 183 -38.45 0.38 11.47
N GLY A 184 -39.33 0.30 10.46
CA GLY A 184 -39.79 1.47 9.72
C GLY A 184 -38.62 2.24 9.11
N LYS A 185 -38.59 3.57 9.27
CA LYS A 185 -37.50 4.44 8.77
C LYS A 185 -36.49 4.81 9.86
N GLU A 186 -36.37 4.00 10.91
CA GLU A 186 -35.41 4.23 11.97
C GLU A 186 -33.97 4.09 11.44
N GLU A 187 -33.13 5.06 11.81
CA GLU A 187 -31.71 5.08 11.51
C GLU A 187 -30.94 4.93 12.82
N VAL A 188 -30.06 3.92 12.85
CA VAL A 188 -29.14 3.68 13.95
C VAL A 188 -27.72 3.93 13.43
N PHE A 189 -27.13 5.02 13.91
CA PHE A 189 -25.85 5.55 13.47
C PHE A 189 -25.10 6.17 14.66
N ASP A 190 -23.79 5.99 14.74
CA ASP A 190 -22.94 6.46 15.83
C ASP A 190 -22.26 7.82 15.56
N GLY A 191 -22.48 8.41 14.39
CA GLY A 191 -21.82 9.66 13.98
C GLY A 191 -20.54 9.46 13.18
N GLN A 192 -20.08 8.22 12.99
CA GLN A 192 -18.85 7.89 12.27
C GLN A 192 -19.16 7.33 10.89
N TYR A 193 -19.16 8.20 9.87
CA TYR A 193 -19.40 7.82 8.49
C TYR A 193 -18.30 6.92 7.92
N THR A 194 -18.71 6.04 7.01
CA THR A 194 -17.86 5.11 6.25
C THR A 194 -17.99 5.40 4.75
N TRP A 195 -17.17 4.79 3.90
CA TRP A 195 -17.30 4.94 2.44
C TRP A 195 -18.69 4.53 1.92
N ASP A 196 -19.31 3.54 2.56
CA ASP A 196 -20.64 3.01 2.20
C ASP A 196 -21.79 4.02 2.44
N ASP A 197 -21.54 5.09 3.19
CA ASP A 197 -22.50 6.17 3.42
C ASP A 197 -22.58 7.18 2.26
N ILE A 198 -21.63 7.12 1.34
CA ILE A 198 -21.57 8.03 0.20
C ILE A 198 -22.70 7.70 -0.78
N LYS A 199 -23.63 8.64 -0.98
CA LYS A 199 -24.61 8.60 -2.08
C LYS A 199 -24.03 9.18 -3.36
N SER A 200 -23.29 10.29 -3.24
CA SER A 200 -22.71 11.00 -4.38
C SER A 200 -21.59 11.95 -3.99
N PHE A 201 -20.77 12.32 -4.97
CA PHE A 201 -19.79 13.40 -4.82
C PHE A 201 -20.27 14.68 -5.49
N SER A 202 -20.15 15.82 -4.80
CA SER A 202 -20.20 17.14 -5.44
C SER A 202 -18.81 17.60 -5.91
N THR A 203 -17.74 17.03 -5.37
CA THR A 203 -16.36 17.29 -5.77
C THR A 203 -15.53 16.03 -5.54
N LEU A 204 -14.72 15.68 -6.53
CA LEU A 204 -13.62 14.73 -6.46
C LEU A 204 -12.46 15.38 -7.22
N LYS A 205 -11.39 15.74 -6.53
CA LYS A 205 -10.25 16.44 -7.14
C LYS A 205 -8.92 16.00 -6.58
N LEU A 206 -7.91 16.09 -7.43
CA LEU A 206 -6.51 15.91 -7.08
C LEU A 206 -5.83 17.26 -6.89
N TYR A 207 -4.89 17.31 -5.96
CA TYR A 207 -3.97 18.41 -5.79
C TYR A 207 -2.54 17.86 -5.64
N ILE A 208 -1.60 18.51 -6.31
CA ILE A 208 -0.18 18.25 -6.21
C ILE A 208 0.51 19.60 -6.14
N GLU A 209 1.52 19.74 -5.29
CA GLU A 209 2.29 20.98 -5.27
C GLU A 209 3.17 21.03 -6.54
N GLU A 210 2.93 22.02 -7.41
CA GLU A 210 3.73 22.21 -8.61
C GLU A 210 5.02 22.97 -8.29
N SER A 211 6.13 22.53 -8.90
CA SER A 211 7.37 23.30 -8.85
C SER A 211 7.18 24.68 -9.51
N ILE A 212 7.94 25.68 -9.04
CA ILE A 212 7.90 27.10 -9.47
C ILE A 212 7.99 27.27 -11.02
N SER A 213 8.42 26.24 -11.76
CA SER A 213 8.57 26.25 -13.21
C SER A 213 7.31 25.93 -14.04
N ASN A 214 6.11 25.78 -13.45
CA ASN A 214 4.86 25.46 -14.18
C ASN A 214 4.92 24.17 -15.04
N THR A 215 5.83 23.26 -14.72
CA THR A 215 6.07 22.00 -15.46
C THR A 215 5.46 20.76 -14.78
N GLY A 216 4.67 20.95 -13.73
CA GLY A 216 4.18 19.87 -12.85
C GLY A 216 5.16 19.53 -11.72
N ALA A 217 4.78 18.56 -10.89
CA ALA A 217 5.67 18.00 -9.87
C ALA A 217 6.62 16.96 -10.50
N ASN A 218 7.86 16.86 -10.02
CA ASN A 218 8.85 15.92 -10.52
C ASN A 218 8.96 14.72 -9.59
N LEU A 219 8.94 13.49 -10.14
CA LEU A 219 9.18 12.24 -9.42
C LEU A 219 10.34 11.49 -10.06
N TYR A 220 11.46 11.33 -9.35
CA TYR A 220 12.54 10.42 -9.76
C TYR A 220 12.13 8.96 -9.56
N ALA A 221 12.20 8.16 -10.63
CA ALA A 221 11.84 6.74 -10.65
C ALA A 221 12.90 5.83 -10.01
N ASN A 222 13.29 6.13 -8.77
CA ASN A 222 14.33 5.41 -8.03
C ASN A 222 13.78 4.56 -6.86
N GLY A 223 12.45 4.52 -6.69
CA GLY A 223 11.74 3.80 -5.63
C GLY A 223 11.84 4.40 -4.22
N ARG A 224 12.78 5.32 -3.98
CA ARG A 224 12.94 6.05 -2.71
C ARG A 224 12.21 7.39 -2.73
N HIS A 225 12.29 8.10 -3.84
CA HIS A 225 11.63 9.40 -4.00
C HIS A 225 10.12 9.24 -3.93
N GLN A 226 9.48 10.08 -3.13
CA GLN A 226 8.03 10.16 -3.06
C GLN A 226 7.56 11.58 -3.37
N VAL A 227 6.44 11.69 -4.06
CA VAL A 227 5.72 12.95 -4.25
C VAL A 227 4.37 12.86 -3.57
N GLN A 228 4.04 13.90 -2.81
CA GLN A 228 2.77 14.01 -2.12
C GLN A 228 1.65 14.44 -3.06
N VAL A 229 0.53 13.71 -3.05
CA VAL A 229 -0.69 14.00 -3.81
C VAL A 229 -1.88 13.97 -2.87
N GLU A 230 -2.65 15.05 -2.81
CA GLU A 230 -3.87 15.13 -2.00
C GLU A 230 -5.10 14.83 -2.86
N VAL A 231 -5.95 13.93 -2.37
CA VAL A 231 -7.28 13.66 -2.92
C VAL A 231 -8.30 14.36 -2.04
N ILE A 232 -9.10 15.25 -2.62
CA ILE A 232 -10.09 16.04 -1.91
C ILE A 232 -11.48 15.66 -2.43
N ILE A 233 -12.36 15.28 -1.50
CA ILE A 233 -13.73 14.89 -1.79
C ILE A 233 -14.74 15.76 -1.03
N LYS A 234 -15.86 16.05 -1.67
CA LYS A 234 -17.08 16.54 -1.02
C LYS A 234 -18.18 15.52 -1.28
N ALA A 235 -18.38 14.64 -0.30
CA ALA A 235 -19.37 13.56 -0.38
C ALA A 235 -20.69 13.98 0.25
N LYS A 236 -21.78 13.42 -0.26
CA LYS A 236 -23.13 13.56 0.30
C LYS A 236 -23.70 12.21 0.64
N ASP A 237 -24.45 12.13 1.74
CA ASP A 237 -25.20 10.94 2.15
C ASP A 237 -26.55 10.81 1.44
N VAL A 238 -27.31 9.78 1.81
CA VAL A 238 -28.66 9.51 1.28
C VAL A 238 -29.65 10.67 1.49
N MET A 239 -29.45 11.49 2.52
CA MET A 239 -30.23 12.69 2.85
C MET A 239 -29.70 13.98 2.17
N ASP A 240 -28.72 13.86 1.27
CA ASP A 240 -28.05 14.96 0.57
C ASP A 240 -27.26 15.91 1.51
N ARG A 241 -26.92 15.46 2.72
CA ARG A 241 -26.08 16.19 3.67
C ARG A 241 -24.60 15.96 3.33
N TYR A 242 -23.76 16.97 3.51
CA TYR A 242 -22.31 16.80 3.40
C TYR A 242 -21.79 15.95 4.56
N ILE A 243 -20.96 14.97 4.23
CA ILE A 243 -20.39 14.03 5.21
C ILE A 243 -18.86 14.05 5.18
N LYS A 244 -18.28 13.88 6.37
CA LYS A 244 -16.84 13.70 6.54
C LYS A 244 -16.50 12.22 6.47
N ILE A 245 -15.63 11.88 5.53
CA ILE A 245 -15.15 10.51 5.32
C ILE A 245 -13.72 10.43 5.89
N PRO A 246 -13.42 9.45 6.76
CA PRO A 246 -12.08 9.23 7.28
C PRO A 246 -11.04 9.07 6.15
N GLU A 247 -9.82 9.58 6.36
CA GLU A 247 -8.72 9.44 5.40
C GLU A 247 -8.42 7.97 5.05
N THR A 248 -8.55 7.06 6.03
CA THR A 248 -8.39 5.62 5.83
C THR A 248 -9.39 5.03 4.86
N GLU A 249 -10.64 5.50 4.88
CA GLU A 249 -11.69 5.07 3.94
C GLU A 249 -11.36 5.54 2.52
N ILE A 250 -10.91 6.79 2.38
CA ILE A 250 -10.51 7.36 1.09
C ILE A 250 -9.32 6.58 0.51
N PHE A 251 -8.32 6.27 1.34
CA PHE A 251 -7.15 5.51 0.93
C PHE A 251 -7.49 4.12 0.40
N GLN A 252 -8.46 3.44 1.02
CA GLN A 252 -8.88 2.09 0.63
C GLN A 252 -9.70 2.05 -0.67
N HIS A 253 -10.39 3.14 -1.02
CA HIS A 253 -11.36 3.14 -2.11
C HIS A 253 -10.94 3.97 -3.34
N ILE A 254 -9.90 4.79 -3.23
CA ILE A 254 -9.35 5.55 -4.35
C ILE A 254 -8.29 4.72 -5.07
N GLN A 255 -8.44 4.60 -6.40
CA GLN A 255 -7.44 4.03 -7.28
C GLN A 255 -6.88 5.09 -8.20
N PHE A 256 -5.55 5.18 -8.30
CA PHE A 256 -4.90 6.02 -9.31
C PHE A 256 -4.97 5.39 -10.70
N VAL A 257 -5.37 6.21 -11.67
CA VAL A 257 -5.63 5.81 -13.05
C VAL A 257 -5.07 6.85 -14.03
N ASN A 258 -4.85 6.45 -15.27
CA ASN A 258 -4.43 7.36 -16.33
C ASN A 258 -5.61 8.20 -16.86
N TYR A 259 -5.36 9.05 -17.86
CA TYR A 259 -6.37 9.90 -18.50
C TYR A 259 -7.52 9.15 -19.20
N ARG A 260 -7.35 7.85 -19.48
CA ARG A 260 -8.36 6.94 -20.04
C ARG A 260 -9.14 6.16 -18.99
N ASN A 261 -8.83 6.38 -17.71
CA ASN A 261 -9.35 5.62 -16.58
C ASN A 261 -8.79 4.18 -16.50
N ASP A 262 -7.65 3.90 -17.14
CA ASP A 262 -6.96 2.62 -16.94
C ASP A 262 -6.11 2.68 -15.66
N PRO A 263 -6.18 1.68 -14.78
CA PRO A 263 -5.30 1.58 -13.63
C PRO A 263 -3.83 1.57 -14.00
N PHE A 264 -2.98 2.21 -13.21
CA PHE A 264 -1.53 2.12 -13.38
C PHE A 264 -0.95 0.74 -13.01
N GLY A 265 -1.72 -0.14 -12.36
CA GLY A 265 -1.24 -1.41 -11.83
C GLY A 265 -0.09 -1.19 -10.84
N ASP A 266 0.92 -2.05 -10.90
CA ASP A 266 2.08 -2.00 -9.97
C ASP A 266 3.12 -0.93 -10.32
N ARG A 267 2.84 -0.09 -11.32
CA ARG A 267 3.78 0.94 -11.79
C ARG A 267 3.97 2.07 -10.78
N PHE A 268 2.95 2.37 -9.99
CA PHE A 268 3.07 3.29 -8.86
C PHE A 268 2.88 2.51 -7.56
N GLN A 269 3.73 2.81 -6.59
CA GLN A 269 3.52 2.47 -5.20
C GLN A 269 3.03 3.72 -4.48
N TYR A 270 2.04 3.59 -3.61
CA TYR A 270 1.57 4.70 -2.79
C TYR A 270 1.29 4.25 -1.36
N SER A 271 1.57 5.14 -0.41
CA SER A 271 1.34 4.96 1.02
C SER A 271 0.53 6.12 1.60
N ASP A 272 -0.06 5.89 2.76
CA ASP A 272 -0.74 6.88 3.61
C ASP A 272 0.25 7.63 4.53
N SER A 273 1.49 7.16 4.64
CA SER A 273 2.57 7.80 5.39
C SER A 273 3.76 8.19 4.51
N ALA A 274 4.36 9.36 4.78
CA ALA A 274 5.56 9.83 4.10
C ALA A 274 6.80 9.00 4.46
N GLY A 275 7.63 8.70 3.47
CA GLY A 275 8.97 8.15 3.64
C GLY A 275 10.06 9.24 3.69
N ASP A 276 11.31 8.79 3.85
CA ASP A 276 12.47 9.66 4.13
C ASP A 276 12.82 10.67 3.03
N TYR A 277 12.42 10.36 1.79
CA TYR A 277 12.70 11.14 0.57
C TYR A 277 11.41 11.64 -0.07
N CYS A 278 10.46 12.09 0.75
CA CYS A 278 9.26 12.74 0.27
C CYS A 278 9.52 14.22 -0.05
N THR A 279 9.02 14.68 -1.20
CA THR A 279 8.96 16.09 -1.57
C THR A 279 7.52 16.58 -1.70
N GLY A 280 7.36 17.84 -1.29
CA GLY A 280 6.07 18.49 -1.05
C GLY A 280 6.11 19.16 0.33
N LEU A 281 5.47 20.31 0.48
CA LEU A 281 5.16 20.86 1.80
C LEU A 281 4.11 19.96 2.44
N SER A 282 4.33 19.55 3.69
CA SER A 282 3.21 19.13 4.54
C SER A 282 2.17 20.24 4.45
N PHE A 283 0.94 19.91 4.05
CA PHE A 283 -0.19 20.83 3.97
C PHE A 283 -0.51 21.38 5.36
N SER A 284 0.37 22.24 5.87
CA SER A 284 0.24 22.90 7.15
C SER A 284 -0.54 24.17 6.88
N ASN A 285 -1.82 24.09 7.23
CA ASN A 285 -2.69 25.22 7.59
C ASN A 285 -3.16 26.18 6.49
N GLU A 286 -2.81 26.06 5.22
CA GLU A 286 -3.55 26.79 4.15
C GLU A 286 -4.80 26.04 3.66
N SER A 287 -4.89 24.74 3.96
CA SER A 287 -6.14 23.96 3.90
C SER A 287 -7.10 24.27 5.07
N ASN A 288 -6.77 25.19 5.99
CA ASN A 288 -7.70 25.69 7.02
C ASN A 288 -8.79 26.63 6.46
N SER A 289 -8.99 26.66 5.14
CA SER A 289 -10.22 27.15 4.51
C SER A 289 -10.98 26.06 3.73
N LEU A 290 -10.61 24.78 3.87
CA LEU A 290 -11.48 23.69 3.49
C LEU A 290 -12.74 23.82 4.35
N ASN A 291 -13.82 24.34 3.76
CA ASN A 291 -15.14 24.34 4.38
C ASN A 291 -15.38 23.02 5.12
N ASP A 292 -16.10 23.07 6.23
CA ASP A 292 -16.45 21.94 7.11
C ASP A 292 -17.07 20.73 6.36
N GLU A 293 -17.36 20.86 5.07
CA GLU A 293 -17.99 19.90 4.19
C GLU A 293 -17.04 19.01 3.36
N SER A 294 -15.72 19.27 3.29
CA SER A 294 -14.78 18.45 2.50
C SER A 294 -13.93 17.50 3.35
N SER A 295 -13.66 16.32 2.82
CA SER A 295 -12.68 15.37 3.35
C SER A 295 -11.47 15.33 2.42
N SER A 296 -10.29 15.06 2.95
CA SER A 296 -9.11 14.84 2.13
C SER A 296 -8.26 13.69 2.66
N ALA A 297 -7.48 13.12 1.76
CA ALA A 297 -6.50 12.08 2.04
C ALA A 297 -5.22 12.36 1.27
N THR A 298 -4.09 12.13 1.93
CA THR A 298 -2.77 12.33 1.36
C THR A 298 -2.17 11.00 0.93
N PHE A 299 -1.72 10.93 -0.32
CA PHE A 299 -1.04 9.78 -0.90
C PHE A 299 0.40 10.15 -1.22
N TYR A 300 1.34 9.27 -0.89
CA TYR A 300 2.76 9.46 -1.19
C TYR A 300 3.18 8.51 -2.29
N LEU A 301 3.30 9.00 -3.52
CA LEU A 301 3.56 8.17 -4.71
C LEU A 301 5.05 8.01 -4.97
N SER A 302 5.50 6.77 -5.19
CA SER A 302 6.82 6.44 -5.72
C SER A 302 6.73 5.46 -6.91
N THR A 303 7.81 5.35 -7.68
CA THR A 303 7.91 4.39 -8.78
C THR A 303 9.37 4.02 -9.05
N LEU A 304 9.57 2.86 -9.68
CA LEU A 304 10.85 2.43 -10.25
C LEU A 304 10.90 2.62 -11.77
N GLU A 305 9.78 2.98 -12.40
CA GLU A 305 9.67 3.08 -13.85
C GLU A 305 9.64 4.54 -14.32
N PRO A 306 10.54 4.97 -15.21
CA PRO A 306 10.43 6.28 -15.83
C PRO A 306 9.22 6.32 -16.79
N MET A 307 8.48 7.42 -16.78
CA MET A 307 7.25 7.57 -17.60
C MET A 307 7.16 8.88 -18.38
N GLY A 308 8.03 9.85 -18.10
CA GLY A 308 7.92 11.19 -18.64
C GLY A 308 6.68 11.91 -18.11
N LYS A 309 6.07 12.76 -18.94
CA LYS A 309 4.90 13.54 -18.57
C LYS A 309 3.67 12.64 -18.46
N THR A 310 3.17 12.46 -17.25
CA THR A 310 2.05 11.58 -16.93
C THR A 310 0.90 12.40 -16.35
N LEU A 311 -0.32 12.19 -16.86
CA LEU A 311 -1.51 12.77 -16.27
C LEU A 311 -2.08 11.80 -15.24
N LEU A 312 -2.06 12.20 -13.98
CA LEU A 312 -2.54 11.42 -12.86
C LEU A 312 -4.01 11.77 -12.59
N CYS A 313 -4.85 10.74 -12.62
CA CYS A 313 -6.29 10.80 -12.33
C CYS A 313 -6.61 9.79 -11.22
N VAL A 314 -7.84 9.83 -10.70
CA VAL A 314 -8.35 8.85 -9.74
C VAL A 314 -9.70 8.32 -10.17
N SER A 315 -9.97 7.07 -9.82
CA SER A 315 -11.28 6.42 -9.92
C SER A 315 -11.68 5.79 -8.59
N CYS A 316 -12.98 5.71 -8.35
CA CYS A 316 -13.55 4.97 -7.22
C CYS A 316 -14.97 4.49 -7.54
N MET A 317 -15.43 3.52 -6.75
CA MET A 317 -16.77 2.93 -6.87
C MET A 317 -17.59 3.26 -5.64
N VAL A 318 -18.87 3.60 -5.85
CA VAL A 318 -19.83 3.89 -4.78
C VAL A 318 -21.01 2.93 -4.88
N THR A 319 -21.32 2.24 -3.79
CA THR A 319 -22.49 1.34 -3.71
C THR A 319 -23.77 2.14 -3.51
N LYS A 320 -24.80 1.82 -4.28
CA LYS A 320 -26.14 2.41 -4.15
C LYS A 320 -27.16 1.31 -3.94
N VAL A 321 -27.99 1.50 -2.93
CA VAL A 321 -29.11 0.60 -2.63
C VAL A 321 -30.41 1.37 -2.71
N THR A 322 -31.29 1.00 -3.65
CA THR A 322 -32.63 1.59 -3.81
C THR A 322 -33.67 0.48 -3.80
N LYS A 323 -34.47 0.41 -2.73
CA LYS A 323 -35.53 -0.62 -2.55
C LYS A 323 -35.01 -2.04 -2.82
N GLY A 324 -33.92 -2.41 -2.17
CA GLY A 324 -33.28 -3.74 -2.33
C GLY A 324 -32.49 -3.94 -3.61
N VAL A 325 -32.52 -3.00 -4.56
CA VAL A 325 -31.69 -3.06 -5.78
C VAL A 325 -30.33 -2.45 -5.50
N VAL A 326 -29.27 -3.24 -5.67
CA VAL A 326 -27.88 -2.83 -5.49
C VAL A 326 -27.28 -2.47 -6.85
N THR A 327 -26.69 -1.29 -6.96
CA THR A 327 -25.90 -0.85 -8.11
C THR A 327 -24.56 -0.27 -7.66
N MET A 328 -23.57 -0.28 -8.55
CA MET A 328 -22.28 0.39 -8.33
C MET A 328 -22.16 1.55 -9.32
N GLU A 329 -21.73 2.70 -8.83
CA GLU A 329 -21.48 3.88 -9.65
C GLU A 329 -20.00 4.25 -9.61
N GLU A 330 -19.39 4.35 -10.80
CA GLU A 330 -18.01 4.80 -10.95
C GLU A 330 -17.94 6.34 -10.91
N TYR A 331 -16.97 6.85 -10.17
CA TYR A 331 -16.56 8.25 -10.18
C TYR A 331 -15.11 8.31 -10.60
N SER A 332 -14.82 9.11 -11.63
CA SER A 332 -13.46 9.26 -12.13
C SER A 332 -13.14 10.71 -12.49
N THR A 333 -11.88 11.10 -12.25
CA THR A 333 -11.31 12.36 -12.75
C THR A 333 -10.62 12.22 -14.11
N ALA A 334 -10.59 11.01 -14.67
CA ALA A 334 -10.07 10.76 -16.01
C ALA A 334 -10.86 11.54 -17.09
N ILE A 335 -10.20 11.87 -18.19
CA ILE A 335 -10.77 12.74 -19.23
C ILE A 335 -11.71 11.95 -20.15
N GLU A 336 -11.29 10.78 -20.63
CA GLU A 336 -12.00 10.04 -21.68
C GLU A 336 -13.17 9.21 -21.14
N ASN A 337 -13.09 8.72 -19.90
CA ASN A 337 -14.10 7.88 -19.27
C ASN A 337 -14.74 8.56 -18.04
N ASN A 338 -14.76 9.90 -18.01
CA ASN A 338 -15.65 10.58 -17.08
C ASN A 338 -17.07 10.29 -17.54
N SER A 339 -17.95 9.74 -16.68
CA SER A 339 -19.35 9.39 -16.99
C SER A 339 -20.25 10.63 -17.26
N ARG A 340 -19.75 11.59 -18.05
CA ARG A 340 -20.30 12.91 -18.39
C ARG A 340 -20.48 13.84 -17.17
N ARG A 341 -19.66 13.69 -16.12
CA ARG A 341 -19.67 14.59 -14.96
C ARG A 341 -18.56 15.63 -15.08
N PRO A 342 -18.78 16.89 -14.65
CA PRO A 342 -17.77 17.93 -14.73
C PRO A 342 -16.74 17.77 -13.59
N MET A 343 -15.85 16.78 -13.68
CA MET A 343 -14.79 16.56 -12.68
C MET A 343 -13.39 16.21 -13.25
N PRO A 344 -12.87 16.81 -14.34
CA PRO A 344 -11.50 16.53 -14.79
C PRO A 344 -10.47 17.30 -13.95
N TYR A 345 -10.44 17.05 -12.64
CA TYR A 345 -9.40 17.57 -11.75
C TYR A 345 -8.26 16.56 -11.68
N SER A 346 -7.42 16.58 -12.71
CA SER A 346 -6.21 15.78 -12.81
C SER A 346 -4.98 16.64 -12.52
N VAL A 347 -3.88 15.98 -12.19
CA VAL A 347 -2.60 16.64 -11.95
C VAL A 347 -1.53 16.09 -12.90
N THR A 348 -0.61 16.94 -13.30
CA THR A 348 0.51 16.54 -14.17
C THR A 348 1.72 16.17 -13.31
N LEU A 349 2.21 14.95 -13.47
CA LEU A 349 3.42 14.45 -12.84
C LEU A 349 4.49 14.16 -13.89
N GLN A 350 5.67 14.72 -13.72
CA GLN A 350 6.83 14.43 -14.56
C GLN A 350 7.67 13.33 -13.91
N VAL A 351 7.53 12.10 -14.42
CA VAL A 351 8.26 10.94 -13.92
C VAL A 351 9.60 10.80 -14.64
N MET A 352 10.66 11.19 -13.96
CA MET A 352 12.03 11.24 -14.47
C MET A 352 12.77 9.92 -14.21
N PRO A 353 13.75 9.52 -15.04
CA PRO A 353 14.69 8.46 -14.66
C PRO A 353 15.47 8.85 -13.39
N PRO A 354 16.02 7.88 -12.64
CA PRO A 354 16.96 8.16 -11.56
C PRO A 354 18.08 9.11 -12.03
N TYR A 355 18.46 10.06 -11.18
CA TYR A 355 19.58 10.94 -11.50
C TYR A 355 20.91 10.17 -11.42
N SER A 356 21.68 10.19 -12.51
CA SER A 356 23.01 9.58 -12.57
C SER A 356 24.09 10.63 -12.29
N PHE A 357 24.73 10.52 -11.13
CA PHE A 357 25.83 11.39 -10.74
C PHE A 357 27.13 11.06 -11.49
N ASN A 358 28.01 12.04 -11.60
CA ASN A 358 29.37 11.88 -12.14
C ASN A 358 30.40 12.56 -11.23
N ASN A 359 31.70 12.37 -11.52
CA ASN A 359 32.79 12.90 -10.69
C ASN A 359 32.76 14.44 -10.51
N GLN A 360 32.14 15.18 -11.44
CA GLN A 360 32.01 16.63 -11.31
C GLN A 360 30.95 17.03 -10.29
N ASP A 361 30.04 16.14 -9.91
CA ASP A 361 29.00 16.39 -8.90
C ASP A 361 29.50 16.18 -7.47
N ILE A 362 30.67 15.56 -7.30
CA ILE A 362 31.25 15.24 -5.99
C ILE A 362 32.37 16.22 -5.66
N GLU A 363 32.44 16.65 -4.42
CA GLU A 363 33.59 17.37 -3.87
C GLU A 363 34.15 16.70 -2.63
N VAL A 364 35.43 16.94 -2.39
CA VAL A 364 36.14 16.56 -1.19
C VAL A 364 36.60 17.83 -0.51
N VAL A 365 36.02 18.14 0.65
CA VAL A 365 36.41 19.29 1.46
C VAL A 365 37.41 18.85 2.50
N ARG A 366 38.59 19.48 2.50
CA ARG A 366 39.75 19.05 3.27
C ARG A 366 40.06 20.03 4.39
N HIS A 367 40.31 19.51 5.60
CA HIS A 367 40.85 20.26 6.73
C HIS A 367 42.08 19.55 7.28
N VAL A 368 43.12 20.32 7.63
CA VAL A 368 44.41 19.79 8.09
C VAL A 368 44.71 20.35 9.46
N LYS A 369 44.97 19.45 10.41
CA LYS A 369 45.39 19.77 11.77
C LYS A 369 46.80 19.23 12.02
N ASN A 370 47.70 20.13 12.37
CA ASN A 370 49.10 19.79 12.66
C ASN A 370 49.30 19.76 14.17
N GLU A 371 49.49 18.56 14.71
CA GLU A 371 49.86 18.34 16.10
C GLU A 371 51.37 18.19 16.23
N LYS A 372 51.88 18.27 17.46
CA LYS A 372 53.33 18.17 17.72
C LYS A 372 53.94 16.85 17.22
N SER A 373 53.17 15.78 17.21
CA SER A 373 53.63 14.40 16.92
C SER A 373 53.06 13.78 15.66
N TYR A 374 52.03 14.39 15.04
CA TYR A 374 51.37 13.88 13.84
C TYR A 374 50.61 14.98 13.10
N THR A 375 50.22 14.72 11.87
CA THR A 375 49.27 15.53 11.10
C THR A 375 48.02 14.68 10.88
N LEU A 376 46.84 15.24 11.17
CA LEU A 376 45.56 14.65 10.83
C LEU A 376 44.92 15.47 9.71
N THR A 377 44.53 14.82 8.62
CA THR A 377 43.73 15.43 7.56
C THR A 377 42.34 14.82 7.58
N THR A 378 41.31 15.64 7.79
CA THR A 378 39.92 15.22 7.68
C THR A 378 39.39 15.59 6.29
N ASN A 379 38.74 14.64 5.63
CA ASN A 379 38.20 14.79 4.28
C ASN A 379 36.71 14.50 4.31
N TYR A 380 35.90 15.47 3.90
CA TYR A 380 34.45 15.36 3.84
C TYR A 380 34.03 15.18 2.39
N VAL A 381 33.49 14.00 2.07
CA VAL A 381 33.01 13.65 0.72
C VAL A 381 31.51 13.94 0.65
N ARG A 382 31.10 14.80 -0.29
CA ARG A 382 29.70 15.26 -0.42
C ARG A 382 29.37 15.66 -1.85
N PHE A 383 28.08 15.85 -2.13
CA PHE A 383 27.67 16.53 -3.35
C PHE A 383 28.13 17.98 -3.33
N LYS A 384 28.59 18.48 -4.48
CA LYS A 384 28.82 19.91 -4.66
C LYS A 384 27.52 20.66 -4.39
N PRO A 385 27.58 21.81 -3.71
CA PRO A 385 26.40 22.63 -3.49
C PRO A 385 25.94 23.25 -4.82
N ASN A 386 25.12 22.49 -5.55
CA ASN A 386 24.21 22.98 -6.56
C ASN A 386 22.81 23.00 -5.92
N ASN A 387 21.98 24.00 -6.25
CA ASN A 387 20.71 24.17 -5.53
C ASN A 387 19.71 23.01 -5.72
N THR A 388 19.98 22.08 -6.65
CA THR A 388 19.09 20.98 -7.02
C THR A 388 19.32 19.71 -6.21
N HIS A 389 20.56 19.18 -6.14
CA HIS A 389 20.86 17.88 -5.54
C HIS A 389 21.70 18.04 -4.28
N ARG A 390 21.01 18.18 -3.14
CA ARG A 390 21.65 18.35 -1.83
C ARG A 390 21.84 17.02 -1.12
N LEU A 391 22.92 16.90 -0.35
CA LEU A 391 23.19 15.71 0.46
C LEU A 391 22.10 15.53 1.52
N ARG A 392 21.48 14.36 1.53
CA ARG A 392 20.48 13.94 2.53
C ARG A 392 21.05 12.90 3.47
N ALA A 393 21.71 11.89 2.90
CA ALA A 393 22.36 10.83 3.65
C ALA A 393 23.61 10.36 2.91
N GLY A 394 24.48 9.68 3.62
CA GLY A 394 25.58 8.92 3.04
C GLY A 394 25.72 7.63 3.81
N ILE A 395 26.19 6.58 3.17
CA ILE A 395 26.31 5.25 3.74
C ILE A 395 27.72 4.76 3.47
N CYS A 396 28.42 4.34 4.51
CA CYS A 396 29.82 3.97 4.44
C CYS A 396 30.11 2.98 5.57
N GLN A 397 31.15 2.16 5.46
CA GLN A 397 31.55 1.32 6.59
C GLN A 397 32.34 2.18 7.59
N SER A 398 31.88 2.38 8.82
CA SER A 398 32.61 3.16 9.83
C SER A 398 33.82 2.43 10.41
N SER A 399 34.82 3.19 10.90
CA SER A 399 36.03 2.66 11.56
C SER A 399 36.84 1.67 10.72
N TYR A 400 36.74 1.79 9.39
CA TYR A 400 37.40 0.88 8.47
C TYR A 400 38.69 1.48 7.93
N ASN A 401 39.80 0.80 8.21
CA ASN A 401 41.11 1.16 7.68
C ASN A 401 41.26 0.58 6.27
N PHE A 402 41.12 1.46 5.28
CA PHE A 402 41.20 1.11 3.87
C PHE A 402 42.58 1.41 3.26
N TYR A 403 43.47 2.10 3.97
CA TYR A 403 44.80 2.41 3.48
C TYR A 403 45.81 2.51 4.61
N GLU A 404 46.97 1.88 4.41
CA GLU A 404 48.13 1.99 5.30
C GLU A 404 49.41 1.90 4.46
N GLU A 405 50.27 2.91 4.53
CA GLU A 405 51.56 2.95 3.82
C GLU A 405 52.68 3.37 4.77
N GLY A 406 53.73 2.55 4.83
CA GLY A 406 54.99 2.85 5.49
C GLY A 406 56.08 3.07 4.44
N LEU A 407 56.83 4.16 4.56
CA LEU A 407 57.96 4.52 3.69
C LEU A 407 59.22 4.64 4.54
N GLY A 408 59.99 3.56 4.62
CA GLY A 408 61.13 3.44 5.52
C GLY A 408 62.35 4.27 5.15
N THR A 409 62.56 4.53 3.86
CA THR A 409 63.63 5.44 3.40
C THR A 409 63.33 6.90 3.70
N ALA A 410 62.05 7.26 3.81
CA ALA A 410 61.60 8.62 4.09
C ALA A 410 61.18 8.85 5.56
N GLY A 411 61.07 7.78 6.35
CA GLY A 411 60.57 7.81 7.73
C GLY A 411 59.14 8.35 7.81
N LYS A 412 58.22 7.84 6.99
CA LYS A 412 56.83 8.33 6.88
C LYS A 412 55.84 7.20 7.01
N TYR A 413 54.80 7.40 7.82
CA TYR A 413 53.68 6.49 7.98
C TYR A 413 52.37 7.23 7.67
N TYR A 414 51.54 6.61 6.84
CA TYR A 414 50.21 7.08 6.46
C TYR A 414 49.17 6.01 6.78
N SER A 415 48.02 6.43 7.29
CA SER A 415 46.85 5.55 7.41
C SER A 415 45.57 6.31 7.16
N ALA A 416 44.66 5.75 6.36
CA ALA A 416 43.36 6.35 6.08
C ALA A 416 42.21 5.45 6.57
N ILE A 417 41.23 6.09 7.19
CA ILE A 417 40.05 5.44 7.74
C ILE A 417 38.79 6.19 7.32
N SER A 418 37.69 5.47 7.23
CA SER A 418 36.35 6.07 7.35
C SER A 418 36.00 6.24 8.82
N THR A 419 35.44 7.39 9.19
CA THR A 419 34.95 7.62 10.55
C THR A 419 33.47 7.34 10.64
N ASP A 420 32.73 7.61 9.57
CA ASP A 420 31.28 7.67 9.59
C ASP A 420 30.65 6.42 8.97
N ASN A 421 29.49 6.02 9.49
CA ASN A 421 28.59 5.08 8.82
C ASN A 421 27.40 5.78 8.17
N ILE A 422 27.01 6.94 8.70
CA ILE A 422 25.98 7.83 8.17
C ILE A 422 26.43 9.29 8.20
N VAL A 423 25.86 10.12 7.32
CA VAL A 423 26.12 11.56 7.33
C VAL A 423 25.37 12.20 8.49
N GLU A 424 26.11 12.73 9.46
CA GLU A 424 25.59 13.50 10.58
C GLU A 424 26.39 14.80 10.76
N THR A 425 25.74 15.80 11.37
CA THR A 425 26.40 17.00 11.89
C THR A 425 26.12 17.07 13.40
N ASN A 426 27.14 16.81 14.21
CA ASN A 426 27.05 16.82 15.66
C ASN A 426 28.42 17.21 16.25
N ASP A 427 28.45 17.56 17.55
CA ASP A 427 29.69 17.88 18.27
C ASP A 427 30.29 16.64 18.97
N GLN A 428 30.06 15.44 18.43
CA GLN A 428 30.61 14.22 19.02
C GLN A 428 32.08 14.05 18.66
N LEU A 429 32.86 13.60 19.65
CA LEU A 429 34.24 13.22 19.47
C LEU A 429 34.32 11.78 18.96
N PHE A 430 35.15 11.56 17.96
CA PHE A 430 35.50 10.24 17.45
C PHE A 430 36.92 9.89 17.89
N SER A 431 37.14 8.65 18.31
CA SER A 431 38.46 8.15 18.70
C SER A 431 38.86 6.97 17.83
N TYR A 432 40.06 7.03 17.24
CA TYR A 432 40.63 5.91 16.50
C TYR A 432 42.08 5.65 16.92
N ARG A 433 42.44 4.37 16.95
CA ARG A 433 43.77 3.91 17.35
C ARG A 433 44.62 3.64 16.11
N PHE A 434 45.48 4.59 15.75
CA PHE A 434 46.42 4.47 14.64
C PHE A 434 47.72 3.77 15.08
N GLY A 435 48.42 3.17 14.12
CA GLY A 435 49.70 2.51 14.33
C GLY A 435 49.63 0.99 14.27
N ASN A 436 50.74 0.33 14.60
CA ASN A 436 50.86 -1.12 14.56
C ASN A 436 51.72 -1.65 15.70
N SER A 437 51.83 -2.98 15.80
CA SER A 437 52.59 -3.65 16.87
C SER A 437 54.08 -3.31 16.91
N LYS A 438 54.65 -2.77 15.84
CA LYS A 438 56.08 -2.44 15.74
C LYS A 438 56.38 -0.97 16.10
N THR A 439 55.51 -0.04 15.72
CA THR A 439 55.70 1.41 15.96
C THR A 439 55.00 1.92 17.21
N GLY A 440 54.17 1.08 17.84
CA GLY A 440 53.28 1.49 18.91
C GLY A 440 52.01 2.12 18.35
N TYR A 441 51.01 2.23 19.22
CA TYR A 441 49.71 2.77 18.85
C TYR A 441 49.49 4.15 19.48
N LEU A 442 48.86 5.05 18.73
CA LEU A 442 48.40 6.35 19.21
C LEU A 442 46.89 6.44 19.04
N THR A 443 46.17 6.71 20.12
CA THR A 443 44.74 7.04 20.05
C THR A 443 44.62 8.52 19.69
N VAL A 444 44.02 8.79 18.54
CA VAL A 444 43.67 10.14 18.10
C VAL A 444 42.20 10.35 18.39
N THR A 445 41.87 11.47 19.05
CA THR A 445 40.50 11.87 19.36
C THR A 445 40.28 13.26 18.83
N ASP A 446 39.28 13.43 17.97
CA ASP A 446 38.94 14.68 17.30
C ASP A 446 37.47 14.69 16.89
N TYR A 447 36.97 15.84 16.46
CA TYR A 447 35.63 15.92 15.89
C TYR A 447 35.62 15.33 14.47
N ASN A 448 34.57 14.57 14.12
CA ASN A 448 34.40 13.97 12.79
C ASN A 448 33.16 14.46 12.04
N HIS A 449 32.33 15.32 12.65
CA HIS A 449 31.08 15.82 12.07
C HIS A 449 31.00 17.37 12.02
N GLU A 450 32.16 18.05 12.01
CA GLU A 450 32.23 19.52 11.96
C GLU A 450 31.66 20.09 10.65
N TYR A 451 31.68 19.31 9.57
CA TYR A 451 31.19 19.70 8.24
C TYR A 451 30.29 18.62 7.65
N THR A 452 29.32 19.04 6.84
CA THR A 452 28.42 18.12 6.13
C THR A 452 29.19 17.26 5.12
N GLY A 453 29.04 15.94 5.18
CA GLY A 453 29.64 14.98 4.26
C GLY A 453 29.98 13.66 4.96
N LEU A 454 30.37 12.63 4.21
CA LEU A 454 31.01 11.45 4.79
C LEU A 454 32.46 11.81 5.15
N CYS A 455 32.82 11.65 6.41
CA CYS A 455 34.13 12.00 6.92
C CYS A 455 35.11 10.81 6.87
N PHE A 456 36.33 11.14 6.47
CA PHE A 456 37.45 10.24 6.37
C PHE A 456 38.69 10.90 6.94
N TRP A 457 39.41 10.19 7.79
CA TRP A 457 40.63 10.68 8.38
C TRP A 457 41.84 10.07 7.68
N ILE A 458 42.82 10.92 7.36
CA ILE A 458 44.14 10.50 6.92
C ILE A 458 45.13 10.97 7.98
N TYR A 459 45.72 10.00 8.67
CA TYR A 459 46.75 10.18 9.67
C TYR A 459 48.13 10.11 9.01
N TYR A 460 49.00 11.06 9.35
CA TYR A 460 50.40 11.09 8.94
C TYR A 460 51.31 11.28 10.15
N LYS A 461 52.37 10.47 10.25
CA LYS A 461 53.42 10.63 11.25
C LYS A 461 54.80 10.41 10.64
N ARG A 462 55.79 11.17 11.13
CA ARG A 462 57.20 10.89 10.85
C ARG A 462 57.73 9.88 11.87
N GLU A 463 58.06 8.69 11.40
CA GLU A 463 58.66 7.65 12.21
C GLU A 463 59.38 6.61 11.35
N SER A 464 60.35 5.91 11.93
CA SER A 464 61.07 4.84 11.23
C SER A 464 60.17 3.62 11.09
N VAL A 465 59.81 3.30 9.85
CA VAL A 465 58.95 2.17 9.46
C VAL A 465 59.62 1.35 8.37
N ASN A 466 59.17 0.12 8.12
CA ASN A 466 59.56 -0.60 6.92
C ASN A 466 58.69 -0.16 5.73
N ASN A 467 59.20 -0.39 4.52
CA ASN A 467 58.36 -0.23 3.32
C ASN A 467 57.23 -1.25 3.35
N SER A 468 55.99 -0.78 3.35
CA SER A 468 54.78 -1.62 3.27
C SER A 468 53.64 -0.81 2.70
N LEU A 469 52.77 -1.44 1.91
CA LEU A 469 51.54 -0.85 1.40
C LEU A 469 50.41 -1.87 1.60
N LYS A 470 49.32 -1.40 2.22
CA LYS A 470 48.05 -2.10 2.32
C LYS A 470 46.96 -1.16 1.85
N GLU A 471 46.28 -1.56 0.79
CA GLU A 471 45.16 -0.80 0.24
C GLU A 471 43.98 -1.76 0.06
N ASN A 472 42.86 -1.42 0.68
CA ASN A 472 41.63 -2.18 0.57
C ASN A 472 40.59 -1.35 -0.19
N LEU A 473 39.64 -2.04 -0.83
CA LEU A 473 38.51 -1.37 -1.46
C LEU A 473 37.65 -0.65 -0.41
N MET A 474 37.37 0.63 -0.65
CA MET A 474 36.41 1.41 0.12
C MET A 474 35.26 1.86 -0.78
N LEU A 475 34.06 1.34 -0.52
CA LEU A 475 32.83 1.70 -1.22
C LEU A 475 31.89 2.44 -0.28
N CYS A 476 31.34 3.56 -0.74
CA CYS A 476 30.34 4.33 -0.01
C CYS A 476 29.26 4.81 -0.98
N SER A 477 28.10 5.20 -0.45
CA SER A 477 27.00 5.78 -1.23
C SER A 477 26.68 7.15 -0.67
N LEU A 478 26.39 8.12 -1.54
CA LEU A 478 25.74 9.38 -1.17
C LEU A 478 24.32 9.40 -1.74
N LEU A 479 23.38 9.89 -0.94
CA LEU A 479 21.97 9.98 -1.27
C LEU A 479 21.54 11.44 -1.23
N ASP A 480 20.94 11.90 -2.33
CA ASP A 480 20.39 13.25 -2.39
C ASP A 480 19.03 13.35 -1.69
N ILE A 481 18.49 14.56 -1.58
CA ILE A 481 17.14 14.82 -1.02
C ILE A 481 16.00 14.12 -1.76
N TYR A 482 16.25 13.58 -2.96
CA TYR A 482 15.28 12.81 -3.75
C TYR A 482 15.58 11.30 -3.71
N GLY A 483 16.55 10.85 -2.92
CA GLY A 483 16.92 9.43 -2.83
C GLY A 483 17.66 8.88 -4.05
N ASN A 484 18.16 9.75 -4.94
CA ASN A 484 19.11 9.34 -5.97
C ASN A 484 20.45 9.03 -5.33
N GLU A 485 21.11 7.99 -5.84
CA GLU A 485 22.33 7.45 -5.23
C GLU A 485 23.55 7.65 -6.13
N ALA A 486 24.60 8.24 -5.57
CA ALA A 486 25.95 8.17 -6.12
C ALA A 486 26.73 7.07 -5.40
N LYS A 487 27.06 5.99 -6.10
CA LYS A 487 27.98 4.97 -5.60
C LYS A 487 29.40 5.44 -5.82
N LEU A 488 30.20 5.42 -4.77
CA LEU A 488 31.54 5.99 -4.73
C LEU A 488 32.57 4.91 -4.40
N ARG A 489 33.72 5.02 -5.05
CA ARG A 489 34.97 4.37 -4.65
C ARG A 489 35.91 5.41 -4.09
N ILE A 490 36.38 5.17 -2.86
CA ILE A 490 37.29 6.05 -2.14
C ILE A 490 38.69 5.44 -2.16
N MET A 491 39.69 6.24 -2.53
CA MET A 491 41.09 5.84 -2.59
C MET A 491 41.99 6.98 -2.11
N ILE A 492 43.26 6.68 -1.87
CA ILE A 492 44.27 7.71 -1.66
C ILE A 492 44.83 8.17 -3.02
N LEU A 493 45.04 9.47 -3.18
CA LEU A 493 45.60 10.02 -4.42
C LEU A 493 47.07 9.59 -4.56
N PRO A 494 47.48 8.93 -5.66
CA PRO A 494 48.85 8.39 -5.80
C PRO A 494 49.96 9.45 -5.69
N GLY A 495 49.68 10.69 -6.08
CA GLY A 495 50.62 11.82 -6.02
C GLY A 495 50.72 12.49 -4.66
N ASP A 496 49.65 12.45 -3.84
CA ASP A 496 49.59 13.07 -2.52
C ASP A 496 48.84 12.15 -1.56
N ARG A 497 49.58 11.48 -0.65
CA ARG A 497 49.04 10.52 0.32
C ARG A 497 48.12 11.15 1.36
N THR A 498 47.98 12.48 1.34
CA THR A 498 47.13 13.23 2.26
C THR A 498 45.82 13.68 1.62
N VAL A 499 45.54 13.25 0.39
CA VAL A 499 44.35 13.62 -0.38
C VAL A 499 43.59 12.37 -0.79
N LEU A 500 42.27 12.41 -0.68
CA LEU A 500 41.41 11.38 -1.24
C LEU A 500 41.21 11.59 -2.74
N ASN A 501 41.22 10.48 -3.47
CA ASN A 501 40.68 10.38 -4.82
C ASN A 501 39.32 9.68 -4.74
N VAL A 502 38.27 10.37 -5.18
CA VAL A 502 36.89 9.85 -5.14
C VAL A 502 36.38 9.68 -6.57
N ILE A 503 35.87 8.49 -6.86
CA ILE A 503 35.34 8.13 -8.18
C ILE A 503 33.90 7.66 -8.03
N VAL A 504 33.00 8.23 -8.81
CA VAL A 504 31.63 7.74 -9.00
C VAL A 504 31.67 6.52 -9.92
N LEU A 505 31.01 5.44 -9.49
CA LEU A 505 30.99 4.12 -10.13
C LEU A 505 29.91 3.95 -11.19
#